data_AF-A0A392NQ03-F1
#
_entry.id   AF-A0A392NQ03-F1
#
_cell.length_a   1.000
_cell.length_b   1.000
_cell.length_c   1.000
_cell.angle_alpha   90.00
_cell.angle_beta   90.00
_cell.angle_gamma   90.00
#
_symmetry.space_group_name_H-M   'P 1'
#
loop_
_entity.id
_entity.type
_entity.pdbx_description
1 polymer ?
#
loop_
_entity_poly.entity_id
_entity_poly.type
_entity_poly.pdbx_seq_one_letter_code
_entity_poly.pdbx_strand_id
1 'polypeptide(L)'
;MSHIESIASSAVRAAVKVKASVIICFTSSGRAARLLAKYRPTMPVISVVIPQLKTNQLRWTFTGAFQARQSLIVRGLFPMLADPRHPSEYSSATNESILKVALDHGKALGVIKPHDRVVVCQKVGDSSVVKIIELED
;
A
#
# COMPACT_ATOMS: atom_id res chain seq x y z
N MET A 1 17.86 -11.81 7.54
CA MET A 1 16.74 -11.14 6.84
C MET A 1 15.77 -10.60 7.87
N SER A 2 15.26 -9.38 7.70
CA SER A 2 14.23 -8.84 8.61
C SER A 2 12.85 -9.43 8.29
N HIS A 3 11.97 -9.55 9.28
CA HIS A 3 10.63 -10.12 9.10
C HIS A 3 9.85 -9.47 7.93
N ILE A 4 9.90 -8.14 7.84
CA ILE A 4 9.24 -7.37 6.77
C ILE A 4 9.89 -7.58 5.39
N GLU A 5 11.18 -7.85 5.33
CA GLU A 5 11.90 -8.12 4.09
C GLU A 5 11.58 -9.51 3.55
N SER A 6 11.50 -10.51 4.43
CA SER A 6 11.03 -11.85 4.07
C SER A 6 9.61 -11.80 3.49
N ILE A 7 8.73 -10.99 4.10
CA ILE A 7 7.37 -10.79 3.59
C ILE A 7 7.36 -10.07 2.25
N ALA A 8 8.17 -9.02 2.08
CA ALA A 8 8.26 -8.31 0.80
C ALA A 8 8.75 -9.23 -0.34
N SER A 9 9.76 -10.06 -0.08
CA SER A 9 10.25 -11.07 -1.03
C SER A 9 9.15 -12.05 -1.43
N SER A 10 8.44 -12.59 -0.45
CA SER A 10 7.34 -13.54 -0.68
C SER A 10 6.17 -12.90 -1.42
N ALA A 11 5.81 -11.66 -1.08
CA ALA A 11 4.73 -10.92 -1.72
C ALA A 11 5.02 -10.65 -3.21
N VAL A 12 6.24 -10.23 -3.55
CA VAL A 12 6.64 -10.00 -4.95
C VAL A 12 6.65 -11.32 -5.73
N ARG A 13 7.17 -12.41 -5.13
CA ARG A 13 7.13 -13.73 -5.77
C ARG A 13 5.71 -14.24 -5.97
N ALA A 14 4.82 -14.02 -5.00
CA ALA A 14 3.41 -14.36 -5.11
C ALA A 14 2.75 -13.56 -6.23
N ALA A 15 2.98 -12.24 -6.29
CA ALA A 15 2.47 -11.37 -7.34
C ALA A 15 2.88 -11.83 -8.75
N VAL A 16 4.14 -12.23 -8.93
CA VAL A 16 4.62 -12.78 -10.21
C VAL A 16 3.93 -14.10 -10.55
N LYS A 17 3.79 -15.01 -9.58
CA LYS A 17 3.15 -16.32 -9.79
C LYS A 17 1.67 -16.20 -10.16
N VAL A 18 0.94 -15.32 -9.48
CA VAL A 18 -0.50 -15.12 -9.74
C VAL A 18 -0.77 -14.18 -10.90
N LYS A 19 0.28 -13.65 -11.55
CA LYS A 19 0.19 -12.63 -12.61
C LYS A 19 -0.65 -11.43 -12.18
N ALA A 20 -0.36 -10.91 -10.98
CA ALA A 20 -1.07 -9.75 -10.46
C ALA A 20 -0.82 -8.51 -11.34
N SER A 21 -1.86 -7.70 -11.57
CA SER A 21 -1.76 -6.45 -12.33
C SER A 21 -1.08 -5.34 -11.52
N VAL A 22 -1.24 -5.36 -10.20
CA VAL A 22 -0.65 -4.37 -9.28
C VAL A 22 -0.38 -4.96 -7.90
N ILE A 23 0.59 -4.38 -7.19
CA ILE A 23 0.79 -4.59 -5.76
C ILE A 23 0.35 -3.34 -5.01
N ILE A 24 -0.57 -3.46 -4.06
CA ILE A 24 -0.97 -2.36 -3.17
C ILE A 24 -0.24 -2.54 -1.84
N CYS A 25 0.49 -1.52 -1.40
CA CYS A 25 1.24 -1.55 -0.14
C CYS A 25 0.82 -0.40 0.77
N PHE A 26 0.31 -0.74 1.95
CA PHE A 26 0.04 0.23 3.00
C PHE A 26 1.31 0.51 3.80
N THR A 27 1.67 1.79 3.95
CA THR A 27 2.89 2.19 4.63
C THR A 27 2.75 3.54 5.33
N SER A 28 3.40 3.72 6.47
CA SER A 28 3.50 5.03 7.15
C SER A 28 4.83 5.73 6.86
N SER A 29 5.90 4.96 6.68
CA SER A 29 7.28 5.46 6.51
C SER A 29 7.85 5.28 5.10
N GLY A 30 7.15 4.58 4.22
CA GLY A 30 7.66 4.20 2.89
C GLY A 30 8.63 3.02 2.89
N ARG A 31 9.06 2.52 4.07
CA ARG A 31 10.04 1.42 4.15
C ARG A 31 9.55 0.13 3.50
N ALA A 32 8.29 -0.25 3.73
CA ALA A 32 7.69 -1.46 3.17
C ALA A 32 7.65 -1.41 1.63
N ALA A 33 7.20 -0.28 1.08
CA ALA A 33 7.15 -0.06 -0.36
C ALA A 33 8.55 -0.13 -1.00
N ARG A 34 9.57 0.49 -0.37
CA ARG A 34 10.96 0.39 -0.84
C ARG A 34 11.50 -1.04 -0.85
N LEU A 35 11.12 -1.86 0.14
CA LEU A 35 11.50 -3.28 0.18
C LEU A 35 10.81 -4.08 -0.92
N LEU A 36 9.56 -3.78 -1.27
CA LEU A 36 8.91 -4.40 -2.44
C LEU A 36 9.65 -4.01 -3.74
N ALA A 37 9.95 -2.72 -3.91
CA ALA A 37 10.67 -2.22 -5.09
C ALA A 37 12.11 -2.79 -5.21
N LYS A 38 12.77 -3.11 -4.09
CA LYS A 38 14.08 -3.78 -4.06
C LYS A 38 14.07 -5.07 -4.89
N TYR A 39 12.98 -5.84 -4.84
CA TYR A 39 12.84 -7.09 -5.58
C TYR A 39 12.38 -6.92 -7.03
N ARG A 40 12.32 -5.67 -7.53
CA ARG A 40 12.04 -5.33 -8.94
C ARG A 40 10.80 -6.05 -9.52
N PRO A 41 9.61 -5.89 -8.91
CA PRO A 41 8.38 -6.42 -9.49
C PRO A 41 8.18 -5.88 -10.92
N THR A 42 7.59 -6.70 -11.79
CA THR A 42 7.23 -6.32 -13.16
C THR A 42 5.97 -5.45 -13.18
N MET A 43 5.06 -5.67 -12.23
CA MET A 43 3.86 -4.87 -12.02
C MET A 43 4.16 -3.61 -11.19
N PRO A 44 3.38 -2.53 -11.38
CA PRO A 44 3.47 -1.33 -10.53
C PRO A 44 3.15 -1.65 -9.07
N VAL A 45 3.73 -0.86 -8.16
CA VAL A 45 3.44 -0.90 -6.73
C VAL A 45 2.77 0.40 -6.32
N ILE A 46 1.48 0.36 -6.01
CA ILE A 46 0.77 1.51 -5.44
C ILE A 46 1.07 1.56 -3.95
N SER A 47 1.82 2.57 -3.50
CA SER A 47 2.13 2.72 -2.08
C SER A 47 1.17 3.70 -1.42
N VAL A 48 0.19 3.18 -0.69
CA VAL A 48 -0.78 3.97 0.06
C VAL A 48 -0.15 4.41 1.37
N VAL A 49 0.08 5.72 1.48
CA VAL A 49 0.63 6.34 2.68
C VAL A 49 -0.51 6.74 3.60
N ILE A 50 -0.62 6.04 4.73
CA ILE A 50 -1.59 6.39 5.77
C ILE A 50 -0.99 7.51 6.62
N PRO A 51 -1.62 8.68 6.66
CA PRO A 51 -1.08 9.77 7.43
C PRO A 51 -1.32 9.59 8.92
N GLN A 52 -0.41 10.12 9.73
CA GLN A 52 -0.58 10.19 11.17
C GLN A 52 -0.93 11.62 11.54
N LEU A 53 -2.12 11.79 12.12
CA LEU A 53 -2.63 13.05 12.59
C LEU A 53 -2.21 13.22 14.05
N LYS A 54 -1.31 14.18 14.31
CA LYS A 54 -0.91 14.53 15.68
C LYS A 54 -1.56 15.86 16.04
N THR A 55 -2.34 15.87 17.11
CA THR A 55 -2.91 17.08 17.70
C THR A 55 -2.13 17.47 18.94
N ASN A 56 -1.81 18.76 19.09
CA ASN A 56 -1.25 19.29 20.33
C ASN A 56 -2.18 20.33 20.95
N GLN A 57 -3.45 19.96 21.14
CA GLN A 57 -4.58 20.74 21.70
C GLN A 57 -4.97 22.04 20.94
N LEU A 58 -4.00 22.73 20.33
CA LEU A 58 -4.14 24.01 19.62
C LEU A 58 -3.84 23.90 18.11
N ARG A 59 -3.10 22.87 17.69
CA ARG A 59 -2.69 22.69 16.28
C ARG A 59 -2.73 21.23 15.87
N TRP A 60 -3.35 20.98 14.73
CA TRP A 60 -3.32 19.71 14.02
C TRP A 60 -2.12 19.67 13.08
N THR A 61 -1.31 18.63 13.16
CA THR A 61 -0.16 18.40 12.29
C THR A 61 -0.32 17.06 11.57
N PHE A 62 -0.09 17.10 10.26
CA PHE A 62 -0.22 15.95 9.38
C PHE A 62 1.17 15.44 8.99
N THR A 63 1.41 14.16 9.19
CA THR A 63 2.63 13.48 8.72
C THR A 63 2.26 12.41 7.71
N GLY A 64 3.11 12.16 6.70
CA GLY A 64 2.83 11.22 5.60
C GLY A 64 3.10 11.80 4.22
N ALA A 65 2.77 13.09 4.00
CA ALA A 65 2.97 13.73 2.69
C ALA A 65 4.44 13.75 2.24
N PHE A 66 5.36 13.96 3.19
CA PHE A 66 6.80 13.92 2.91
C PHE A 66 7.25 12.51 2.52
N GLN A 67 6.77 11.49 3.22
CA GLN A 67 7.09 10.09 2.97
C GLN A 67 6.56 9.63 1.60
N ALA A 68 5.35 10.06 1.23
CA ALA A 68 4.78 9.83 -0.09
C ALA A 68 5.65 10.44 -1.20
N ARG A 69 6.06 11.71 -1.04
CA ARG A 69 6.96 12.37 -2.01
C ARG A 69 8.33 11.70 -2.11
N GLN A 70 8.91 11.28 -0.99
CA GLN A 70 10.20 10.57 -0.98
C GLN A 70 10.14 9.23 -1.74
N SER A 71 9.00 8.54 -1.73
CA SER A 71 8.82 7.29 -2.48
C SER A 71 8.93 7.47 -3.99
N LEU A 72 8.72 8.68 -4.55
CA LEU A 72 8.81 8.94 -6.00
C LEU A 72 10.21 8.72 -6.57
N ILE A 73 11.25 8.75 -5.73
CA ILE A 73 12.64 8.51 -6.15
C ILE A 73 12.85 7.01 -6.50
N VAL A 74 11.96 6.14 -6.03
CA VAL A 74 12.14 4.68 -6.07
C VAL A 74 11.35 4.12 -7.24
N ARG A 75 12.04 3.37 -8.11
CA ARG A 75 11.44 2.75 -9.31
C ARG A 75 10.21 1.93 -8.95
N GLY A 76 9.15 2.10 -9.74
CA GLY A 76 7.96 1.25 -9.71
C GLY A 76 7.03 1.54 -8.55
N LEU A 77 7.36 2.50 -7.68
CA LEU A 77 6.44 3.00 -6.66
C LEU A 77 5.59 4.14 -7.22
N PHE A 78 4.28 4.01 -7.03
CA PHE A 78 3.28 5.02 -7.33
C PHE A 78 2.61 5.42 -6.00
N PRO A 79 3.12 6.45 -5.32
CA PRO A 79 2.63 6.81 -4.00
C PRO A 79 1.27 7.52 -4.08
N MET A 80 0.38 7.13 -3.19
CA MET A 80 -0.94 7.73 -2.99
C MET A 80 -1.06 8.11 -1.52
N LEU A 81 -1.55 9.31 -1.23
CA LEU A 81 -1.78 9.77 0.14
C LEU A 81 -3.24 9.51 0.51
N ALA A 82 -3.49 8.76 1.57
CA ALA A 82 -4.85 8.53 2.06
C ALA A 82 -5.41 9.78 2.78
N ASP A 83 -6.73 9.95 2.76
CA ASP A 83 -7.40 11.05 3.46
C ASP A 83 -7.23 10.91 4.99
N PRO A 84 -6.73 11.93 5.71
CA PRO A 84 -6.61 11.92 7.18
C PRO A 84 -7.93 11.77 7.93
N ARG A 85 -9.07 12.01 7.28
CA ARG A 85 -10.40 11.88 7.89
C ARG A 85 -10.80 10.42 8.13
N HIS A 86 -10.15 9.48 7.45
CA HIS A 86 -10.27 8.08 7.83
C HIS A 86 -9.52 7.85 9.14
N PRO A 87 -10.19 7.31 10.18
CA PRO A 87 -9.59 7.18 11.50
C PRO A 87 -8.27 6.41 11.41
N SER A 88 -7.19 6.99 11.93
CA SER A 88 -5.84 6.38 11.98
C SER A 88 -5.76 5.13 12.86
N GLU A 89 -6.90 4.62 13.32
CA GLU A 89 -6.99 3.39 14.07
C GLU A 89 -6.69 2.22 13.14
N TYR A 90 -5.73 1.39 13.54
CA TYR A 90 -5.31 0.15 12.87
C TYR A 90 -6.39 -0.94 12.86
N SER A 91 -7.67 -0.55 12.87
CA SER A 91 -8.82 -1.42 12.72
C SER A 91 -8.83 -2.02 11.31
N SER A 92 -9.23 -3.28 11.20
CA SER A 92 -9.40 -3.97 9.91
C SER A 92 -10.36 -3.21 8.99
N ALA A 93 -11.43 -2.61 9.55
CA ALA A 93 -12.46 -1.92 8.80
C ALA A 93 -11.96 -0.64 8.10
N THR A 94 -11.09 0.15 8.75
CA THR A 94 -10.50 1.34 8.13
C THR A 94 -9.65 0.96 6.93
N ASN A 95 -8.86 -0.11 7.05
CA ASN A 95 -8.00 -0.59 5.97
C ASN A 95 -8.80 -1.04 4.73
N GLU A 96 -10.01 -1.58 4.92
CA GLU A 96 -10.89 -1.97 3.80
C GLU A 96 -11.44 -0.75 3.04
N SER A 97 -11.83 0.31 3.74
CA SER A 97 -12.30 1.55 3.08
C SER A 97 -11.19 2.20 2.25
N ILE A 98 -9.97 2.28 2.78
CA ILE A 98 -8.82 2.85 2.08
C ILE A 98 -8.38 1.92 0.93
N LEU A 99 -8.49 0.60 1.11
CA LEU A 99 -8.23 -0.36 0.04
C LEU A 99 -9.17 -0.15 -1.13
N LYS A 100 -10.47 0.08 -0.87
CA LYS A 100 -11.44 0.39 -1.93
C LYS A 100 -11.03 1.62 -2.71
N VAL A 101 -10.65 2.71 -2.03
CA VAL A 101 -10.17 3.94 -2.71
C VAL A 101 -8.91 3.65 -3.54
N ALA A 102 -7.97 2.85 -3.04
CA ALA A 102 -6.77 2.48 -3.79
C ALA A 102 -7.08 1.62 -5.03
N LEU A 103 -8.05 0.71 -4.93
CA LEU A 103 -8.55 -0.08 -6.05
C LEU A 103 -9.24 0.81 -7.08
N ASP A 104 -10.12 1.72 -6.65
CA ASP A 104 -10.83 2.66 -7.53
C ASP A 104 -9.84 3.58 -8.24
N HIS A 105 -8.80 4.06 -7.56
CA HIS A 105 -7.72 4.82 -8.16
C HIS A 105 -6.95 4.00 -9.21
N GLY A 106 -6.65 2.73 -8.93
CA GLY A 106 -6.02 1.84 -9.90
C GLY A 106 -6.91 1.53 -11.12
N LYS A 107 -8.23 1.39 -10.91
CA LYS A 107 -9.23 1.23 -11.98
C LYS A 107 -9.29 2.50 -12.85
N ALA A 108 -9.33 3.68 -12.23
CA ALA A 108 -9.37 4.97 -12.92
C ALA A 108 -8.10 5.23 -13.75
N LEU A 109 -6.93 4.77 -13.28
CA LEU A 109 -5.67 4.82 -14.05
C LEU A 109 -5.57 3.76 -15.16
N GLY A 110 -6.52 2.82 -15.24
CA GLY A 110 -6.50 1.73 -16.21
C GLY A 110 -5.44 0.65 -15.95
N VAL A 111 -4.78 0.68 -14.79
CA VAL A 111 -3.78 -0.33 -14.38
C VAL A 111 -4.43 -1.56 -13.75
N ILE A 112 -5.66 -1.43 -13.27
CA ILE A 112 -6.47 -2.52 -12.75
C ILE A 112 -7.69 -2.70 -13.66
N LYS A 113 -7.92 -3.93 -14.12
CA LYS A 113 -9.10 -4.32 -14.91
C LYS A 113 -9.99 -5.29 -14.13
N PRO A 114 -11.26 -5.47 -14.54
CA PRO A 114 -12.09 -6.57 -14.06
C PRO A 114 -11.39 -7.91 -14.24
N HIS A 115 -11.59 -8.84 -13.30
CA HIS A 115 -10.94 -10.17 -13.23
C HIS A 115 -9.42 -10.16 -13.04
N ASP A 116 -8.79 -9.00 -12.84
CA ASP A 116 -7.38 -8.96 -12.46
C ASP A 116 -7.19 -9.40 -11.01
N ARG A 117 -5.97 -9.89 -10.73
CA ARG A 117 -5.52 -10.21 -9.38
C ARG A 117 -4.67 -9.08 -8.83
N VAL A 118 -4.89 -8.75 -7.57
CA VAL A 118 -4.17 -7.71 -6.84
C VAL A 118 -3.55 -8.30 -5.59
N VAL A 119 -2.27 -8.00 -5.35
CA VAL A 119 -1.60 -8.39 -4.10
C VAL A 119 -1.58 -7.20 -3.15
N VAL A 120 -2.12 -7.38 -1.95
CA VAL A 120 -2.18 -6.35 -0.92
C VAL A 120 -1.21 -6.68 0.22
N CYS A 121 -0.32 -5.76 0.53
CA CYS A 121 0.61 -5.83 1.66
C CYS A 121 0.22 -4.79 2.71
N GLN A 122 -0.18 -5.25 3.89
CA GLN A 122 -0.60 -4.37 4.99
C GLN A 122 -0.18 -4.88 6.36
N LYS A 123 -0.16 -4.00 7.35
CA LYS A 123 0.00 -4.36 8.75
C LYS A 123 -1.38 -4.36 9.42
N VAL A 124 -1.79 -5.48 10.02
CA VAL A 124 -3.06 -5.64 10.77
C VAL A 124 -2.70 -6.00 12.21
N GLY A 125 -3.01 -5.12 13.15
CA GLY A 125 -2.47 -5.23 14.51
C GLY A 125 -0.94 -5.25 14.47
N ASP A 126 -0.32 -6.26 15.08
CA ASP A 126 1.13 -6.46 14.99
C ASP A 126 1.60 -7.39 13.87
N SER A 127 0.66 -8.02 13.17
CA SER A 127 0.93 -8.96 12.09
C SER A 127 1.10 -8.24 10.75
N SER A 128 2.08 -8.68 9.98
CA SER A 128 2.25 -8.25 8.59
C SER A 128 1.59 -9.29 7.68
N VAL A 129 0.64 -8.85 6.86
CA VAL A 129 -0.25 -9.71 6.08
C VAL A 129 -0.08 -9.43 4.60
N VAL A 130 -0.06 -10.51 3.80
CA VAL A 130 -0.14 -10.47 2.35
C VAL A 130 -1.45 -11.12 1.94
N LYS A 131 -2.30 -10.40 1.21
CA LYS A 131 -3.57 -10.89 0.68
C LYS A 131 -3.51 -10.90 -0.84
N ILE A 132 -4.14 -11.88 -1.47
CA ILE A 132 -4.40 -11.90 -2.92
C ILE A 132 -5.90 -11.71 -3.07
N ILE A 133 -6.29 -10.72 -3.87
CA ILE A 133 -7.69 -10.39 -4.15
C ILE A 133 -7.89 -10.55 -5.64
N GLU A 134 -8.92 -11.29 -6.02
CA GLU A 134 -9.41 -11.35 -7.40
C GLU A 134 -10.56 -10.35 -7.52
N LEU A 135 -10.52 -9.51 -8.54
CA LEU A 135 -11.54 -8.49 -8.74
C LEU A 135 -12.72 -9.09 -9.50
N GLU A 136 -13.89 -8.97 -8.90
CA GLU A 136 -15.16 -9.19 -9.59
C GLU A 136 -15.47 -7.99 -10.51
N ASP A 137 -16.43 -8.17 -11.42
CA ASP A 137 -16.85 -7.17 -12.42
C ASP A 137 -17.15 -5.77 -11.83
#